data_AF-A0A1Y1KSI0-F1
#
_entry.id   AF-A0A1Y1KSI0-F1
#
_cell.length_a   1.000
_cell.length_b   1.000
_cell.length_c   1.000
_cell.angle_alpha   90.00
_cell.angle_beta   90.00
_cell.angle_gamma   90.00
#
_symmetry.space_group_name_H-M   'P 1'
#
loop_
_entity.id
_entity.type
_entity.pdbx_description
1 polymer ?
#
loop_
_entity_poly.entity_id
_entity_poly.type
_entity_poly.pdbx_seq_one_letter_code
_entity_poly.pdbx_strand_id
1 'polypeptide(L)'
;MKANYFHIEILVLYMLSLIPWPGPTIFKISCPKDNARIVRKIIQNKWIPVLEKYKVSIPLECPFHPFRDIFGPQEAAKQQHRPSQWTCGLCGKSFFEEKYLDLHF
;
A
#
# COMPACT_ATOMS: atom_id res chain seq x y z
N MET A 1 44.79 -22.95 -27.88
CA MET A 1 43.32 -22.84 -28.07
C MET A 1 42.53 -22.83 -26.76
N LYS A 2 42.89 -23.61 -25.73
CA LYS A 2 42.17 -23.63 -24.41
C LYS A 2 42.23 -22.32 -23.62
N ALA A 3 43.36 -21.61 -23.62
CA ALA A 3 43.51 -20.36 -22.87
C ALA A 3 42.58 -19.24 -23.40
N ASN A 4 42.45 -19.12 -24.73
CA ASN A 4 41.59 -18.12 -25.35
C ASN A 4 40.11 -18.35 -25.02
N TYR A 5 39.68 -19.60 -24.90
CA TYR A 5 38.32 -19.96 -24.48
C TYR A 5 38.06 -19.54 -23.03
N PHE A 6 39.02 -19.80 -22.13
CA PHE A 6 38.94 -19.42 -20.72
C PHE A 6 38.84 -17.90 -20.53
N HIS A 7 39.59 -17.12 -21.33
CA HIS A 7 39.49 -15.66 -21.30
C HIS A 7 38.13 -15.15 -21.82
N ILE A 8 37.54 -15.82 -22.81
CA ILE A 8 36.22 -15.47 -23.32
C ILE A 8 35.14 -15.78 -22.26
N GLU A 9 35.21 -16.91 -21.58
CA GLU A 9 34.27 -17.23 -20.48
C GLU A 9 34.35 -16.20 -19.35
N ILE A 10 35.56 -15.79 -18.95
CA ILE A 10 35.75 -14.77 -17.91
C ILE A 10 35.17 -13.42 -18.36
N LEU A 11 35.39 -13.03 -19.63
CA LEU A 11 34.83 -11.80 -20.19
C LEU A 11 33.29 -11.86 -20.22
N VAL A 12 32.70 -12.99 -20.57
CA VAL A 12 31.24 -13.17 -20.59
C VAL A 12 30.65 -13.08 -19.18
N LEU A 13 31.27 -13.74 -18.19
CA LEU A 13 30.84 -13.65 -16.80
C LEU A 13 30.97 -12.24 -16.23
N TYR A 14 32.06 -11.54 -16.55
CA TYR A 14 32.26 -10.14 -16.18
C TYR A 14 31.16 -9.26 -16.77
N MET A 15 30.85 -9.40 -18.06
CA MET A 15 29.79 -8.65 -18.71
C MET A 15 28.40 -8.95 -18.15
N LEU A 16 28.11 -10.21 -17.81
CA LEU A 16 26.85 -10.60 -17.16
C LEU A 16 26.71 -10.03 -15.74
N SER A 17 27.82 -9.87 -15.02
CA SER A 17 27.83 -9.24 -13.68
C SER A 17 27.60 -7.72 -13.72
N LEU A 18 27.88 -7.08 -14.87
CA LEU A 18 27.68 -5.65 -15.08
C LEU A 18 26.26 -5.30 -15.51
N ILE A 19 25.48 -6.29 -15.98
CA ILE A 19 24.07 -6.08 -16.29
C ILE A 19 23.30 -6.21 -14.97
N PRO A 20 22.64 -5.14 -14.48
CA PRO A 20 21.78 -5.26 -13.31
C PRO A 20 20.67 -6.25 -13.67
N TRP A 21 20.71 -7.42 -13.04
CA TRP A 21 19.66 -8.43 -13.16
C TRP A 21 18.32 -7.71 -12.94
N PRO A 22 17.30 -7.88 -13.82
CA PRO A 22 15.97 -7.38 -13.51
C PRO A 22 15.57 -7.95 -12.16
N GLY A 23 15.59 -7.11 -11.14
CA GLY A 23 15.22 -7.49 -9.79
C GLY A 23 13.82 -8.11 -9.78
N PRO A 24 13.45 -8.84 -8.71
CA PRO A 24 12.10 -9.39 -8.59
C PRO A 24 11.12 -8.29 -8.96
N THR A 25 10.25 -8.57 -9.94
CA THR A 25 9.23 -7.62 -10.37
C THR A 25 8.52 -7.17 -9.12
N ILE A 26 8.77 -5.93 -8.68
CA ILE A 26 8.05 -5.33 -7.58
C ILE A 26 6.61 -5.39 -8.05
N PHE A 27 5.84 -6.36 -7.52
CA PHE A 27 4.42 -6.41 -7.75
C PHE A 27 3.91 -5.10 -7.17
N LYS A 28 3.74 -4.09 -8.03
CA LYS A 28 2.99 -2.90 -7.69
C LYS A 28 1.60 -3.44 -7.46
N ILE A 29 1.28 -3.69 -6.20
CA ILE A 29 -0.07 -4.03 -5.78
C ILE A 29 -0.88 -2.80 -6.16
N SER A 30 -1.51 -2.86 -7.34
CA SER A 30 -2.37 -1.81 -7.85
C SER A 30 -3.67 -1.91 -7.07
N CYS A 31 -3.68 -1.35 -5.86
CA CYS A 31 -4.87 -1.23 -5.03
C CYS A 31 -5.52 0.13 -5.33
N PRO A 32 -6.67 0.19 -6.02
CA PRO A 32 -7.36 1.45 -6.25
C PRO A 32 -7.89 1.99 -4.92
N LYS A 33 -7.53 3.23 -4.58
CA LYS A 33 -7.91 3.89 -3.32
C LYS A 33 -9.42 3.96 -3.13
N ASP A 34 -10.18 4.24 -4.19
CA ASP A 34 -11.65 4.29 -4.14
C ASP A 34 -12.27 2.94 -3.78
N ASN A 35 -11.77 1.85 -4.36
CA ASN A 35 -12.26 0.51 -4.06
C ASN A 35 -11.94 0.13 -2.61
N ALA A 36 -10.72 0.43 -2.15
CA ALA A 36 -10.33 0.21 -0.76
C ALA A 36 -11.24 0.98 0.22
N ARG A 37 -11.61 2.22 -0.12
CA ARG A 37 -12.55 3.03 0.68
C ARG A 37 -13.94 2.41 0.77
N ILE A 38 -14.47 1.88 -0.33
CA ILE A 38 -15.77 1.18 -0.33
C ILE A 38 -15.71 -0.06 0.55
N VAL A 39 -14.70 -0.90 0.36
CA VAL A 39 -14.51 -2.14 1.13
C VAL A 39 -14.38 -1.84 2.63
N ARG A 40 -13.58 -0.85 3.00
CA ARG A 40 -13.44 -0.39 4.40
C ARG A 40 -14.77 0.01 5.01
N LYS A 41 -15.57 0.83 4.30
CA LYS A 41 -16.90 1.26 4.77
C LYS A 41 -17.83 0.07 4.99
N ILE A 42 -17.81 -0.93 4.12
CA ILE A 42 -18.63 -2.15 4.29
C ILE A 42 -18.18 -2.94 5.51
N ILE A 43 -16.87 -3.17 5.66
CA ILE A 43 -16.32 -3.92 6.80
C ILE A 43 -16.67 -3.22 8.11
N GLN A 44 -16.42 -1.91 8.21
CA GLN A 44 -16.69 -1.12 9.43
C GLN A 44 -18.17 -1.03 9.76
N ASN A 45 -19.05 -0.82 8.77
CA ASN A 45 -20.46 -0.60 9.04
C ASN A 45 -21.28 -1.89 9.16
N LYS A 46 -20.83 -3.00 8.57
CA LYS A 46 -21.60 -4.25 8.50
C LYS A 46 -20.95 -5.40 9.24
N TRP A 47 -19.64 -5.59 9.11
CA TRP A 47 -18.96 -6.76 9.66
C TRP A 47 -18.52 -6.53 11.10
N ILE A 48 -17.79 -5.45 11.38
CA ILE A 48 -17.26 -5.16 12.72
C ILE A 48 -18.35 -5.21 13.81
N PRO A 49 -19.56 -4.61 13.64
CA PRO A 49 -20.60 -4.67 14.66
C PRO A 49 -21.09 -6.10 14.95
N VAL A 50 -21.09 -6.96 13.93
CA VAL A 50 -21.46 -8.38 14.08
C VAL A 50 -20.37 -9.13 14.83
N LEU A 51 -19.10 -8.95 14.44
CA LEU A 51 -17.95 -9.55 15.12
C LEU A 51 -17.89 -9.14 16.60
N GLU A 52 -18.12 -7.86 16.91
CA GLU A 52 -18.18 -7.34 18.28
C GLU A 52 -19.33 -7.97 19.08
N LYS A 53 -20.51 -8.14 18.47
CA LYS A 53 -21.65 -8.83 19.11
C LYS A 53 -21.31 -10.26 19.53
N TYR A 54 -20.56 -10.98 18.71
CA TYR A 54 -20.12 -12.35 19.00
C TYR A 54 -18.77 -12.42 19.75
N LYS A 55 -18.14 -11.28 20.07
CA LYS A 55 -16.83 -11.18 20.71
C LYS A 55 -15.74 -11.97 20.00
N VAL A 56 -15.77 -12.00 18.68
CA VAL A 56 -14.79 -12.69 17.84
C VAL A 56 -13.84 -11.66 17.23
N SER A 57 -12.53 -11.92 17.30
CA SER A 57 -11.51 -11.14 16.62
C SER A 57 -11.26 -11.67 15.20
N ILE A 58 -10.91 -10.77 14.28
CA ILE A 58 -10.51 -11.15 12.93
C ILE A 58 -9.09 -11.72 12.99
N PRO A 59 -8.83 -12.92 12.46
CA PRO A 59 -7.49 -13.48 12.43
C PRO A 59 -6.56 -12.73 11.45
N LEU A 60 -5.24 -12.76 11.69
CA LEU A 60 -4.23 -12.06 10.87
C LEU A 60 -4.15 -12.61 9.43
N GLU A 61 -4.59 -13.85 9.25
CA GLU A 61 -4.68 -14.54 7.96
C GLU A 61 -5.80 -13.95 7.09
N CYS A 62 -6.78 -13.28 7.69
CA CYS A 62 -7.94 -12.75 6.97
C CYS A 62 -7.54 -11.61 6.01
N PRO A 63 -7.97 -11.64 4.75
CA PRO A 63 -7.74 -10.53 3.80
C PRO A 63 -8.33 -9.20 4.27
N PHE A 64 -9.42 -9.24 5.05
CA PHE A 64 -10.11 -8.06 5.58
C PHE A 64 -9.59 -7.59 6.93
N HIS A 65 -8.48 -8.15 7.40
CA HIS A 65 -7.89 -7.72 8.65
C HIS A 65 -7.48 -6.23 8.57
N PRO A 66 -7.81 -5.38 9.56
CA PRO A 66 -7.52 -3.95 9.54
C PRO A 66 -6.05 -3.62 9.28
N PHE A 67 -5.13 -4.47 9.74
CA PHE A 67 -3.69 -4.33 9.52
C PHE A 67 -3.27 -4.47 8.04
N ARG A 68 -4.08 -5.10 7.19
CA ARG A 68 -3.79 -5.24 5.75
C ARG A 68 -4.28 -4.05 4.93
N ASP A 69 -4.96 -3.10 5.56
CA ASP A 69 -5.45 -1.91 4.90
C ASP A 69 -4.35 -0.87 4.72
N ILE A 70 -3.78 -0.84 3.51
CA ILE A 70 -2.68 0.06 3.12
C ILE A 70 -3.03 1.54 3.33
N PHE A 71 -4.28 1.92 3.04
CA PHE A 71 -4.73 3.32 3.15
C PHE A 71 -5.35 3.64 4.52
N GLY A 72 -5.46 2.65 5.42
CA GLY A 72 -6.07 2.80 6.75
C GLY A 72 -5.48 3.96 7.57
N PRO A 73 -4.13 4.07 7.70
CA PRO A 73 -3.51 5.17 8.42
C PRO A 73 -3.78 6.56 7.82
N GLN A 74 -3.77 6.68 6.48
CA GLN A 74 -4.04 7.94 5.79
C GLN A 74 -5.48 8.39 6.02
N GLU A 75 -6.44 7.46 5.92
CA GLU A 75 -7.86 7.73 6.13
C GLU A 75 -8.18 8.06 7.59
N ALA A 76 -7.55 7.36 8.55
CA ALA A 76 -7.67 7.66 9.96
C ALA A 76 -7.09 9.03 10.35
N ALA A 77 -6.11 9.52 9.58
CA ALA A 77 -5.53 10.84 9.78
C ALA A 77 -6.38 11.98 9.19
N LYS A 78 -7.44 11.70 8.41
CA LYS A 78 -8.31 12.77 7.89
C LYS A 78 -9.15 13.34 9.04
N GLN A 79 -9.08 14.65 9.22
CA GLN A 79 -9.88 15.35 10.23
C GLN A 79 -10.78 16.35 9.54
N GLN A 80 -12.08 16.30 9.82
CA GLN A 80 -13.05 17.26 9.31
C GLN A 80 -13.51 18.15 10.47
N HIS A 81 -12.98 19.38 10.52
CA HIS A 81 -13.40 20.35 11.54
C HIS A 81 -14.66 21.13 11.13
N ARG A 82 -14.82 21.36 9.83
CA ARG A 82 -15.98 22.03 9.22
C ARG A 82 -16.32 21.36 7.88
N PRO A 83 -17.55 21.52 7.35
CA PRO A 83 -17.92 20.95 6.05
C PRO A 83 -16.93 21.28 4.92
N SER A 84 -16.40 22.50 4.93
CA SER A 84 -15.42 23.04 3.96
C SER A 84 -13.97 23.08 4.48
N GLN A 85 -13.67 22.41 5.60
CA GLN A 85 -12.33 22.41 6.18
C GLN A 85 -11.92 21.00 6.57
N TRP A 86 -11.04 20.44 5.74
CA TRP A 86 -10.39 19.15 5.91
C TRP A 86 -8.94 19.36 6.30
N THR A 87 -8.44 18.64 7.30
CA THR A 87 -7.08 18.79 7.79
C THR A 87 -6.39 17.43 7.81
N CYS A 88 -5.14 17.39 7.35
CA CYS A 88 -4.29 16.21 7.46
C CYS A 88 -3.76 16.11 8.89
N GLY A 89 -4.16 15.08 9.64
CA GLY A 89 -3.70 14.83 11.01
C GLY A 89 -2.24 14.43 11.14
N LEU A 90 -1.55 14.11 10.03
CA LEU A 90 -0.11 13.81 10.03
C LEU A 90 0.76 15.06 9.94
N CYS A 91 0.35 16.05 9.13
CA CYS A 91 1.17 17.23 8.82
C CYS A 91 0.53 18.58 9.22
N GLY A 92 -0.75 18.58 9.61
CA GLY A 92 -1.51 19.77 10.00
C GLY A 92 -2.01 20.66 8.87
N LYS A 93 -1.73 20.34 7.59
CA LYS A 93 -2.20 21.15 6.45
C LYS A 93 -3.72 21.03 6.29
N SER A 94 -4.36 22.16 6.00
CA SER A 94 -5.80 22.23 5.76
C SER A 94 -6.13 22.43 4.29
N PHE A 95 -7.26 21.87 3.86
CA PHE A 95 -7.78 21.79 2.51
C PHE A 95 -9.27 22.09 2.51
N PHE A 96 -9.76 22.65 1.39
CA PHE A 96 -11.17 23.04 1.26
C PHE A 96 -12.12 21.83 1.10
N GLU A 97 -11.66 20.78 0.42
CA GLU A 97 -12.43 19.55 0.17
C GLU A 97 -11.59 18.31 0.44
N GLU A 98 -12.27 17.20 0.76
CA GLU A 98 -11.63 15.90 1.00
C GLU A 98 -10.80 15.45 -0.21
N LYS A 99 -11.25 15.72 -1.44
CA LYS A 99 -10.53 15.34 -2.67
C LYS A 99 -9.11 15.93 -2.74
N TYR A 100 -8.91 17.15 -2.24
CA TYR A 100 -7.61 17.80 -2.25
C TYR A 100 -6.71 17.23 -1.14
N LEU A 101 -7.30 16.84 -0.01
CA LEU A 101 -6.59 16.09 1.02
C LEU A 101 -6.21 14.68 0.51
N ASP A 102 -7.05 14.06 -0.31
CA ASP A 102 -6.76 12.75 -0.90
C ASP A 102 -5.61 12.75 -1.89
N LEU A 103 -5.44 13.83 -2.65
CA LEU A 103 -4.32 14.06 -3.56
C LEU A 103 -3.02 14.44 -2.82
N HIS A 104 -3.13 14.89 -1.56
CA HIS A 104 -1.99 15.30 -0.76
C HIS A 104 -1.19 14.12 -0.19
N PHE A 105 -1.86 12.99 0.08
CA PHE A 105 -1.26 11.76 0.61
C PHE A 105 -0.46 10.98 -0.42
#